data_AF-A0A1H3UYA6-F1
#
_entry.id   AF-A0A1H3UYA6-F1
#
_cell.length_a   1.000
_cell.length_b   1.000
_cell.length_c   1.000
_cell.angle_alpha   90.00
_cell.angle_beta   90.00
_cell.angle_gamma   90.00
#
_symmetry.space_group_name_H-M   'P 1'
#
loop_
_entity.id
_entity.type
_entity.pdbx_description
1 polymer ?
#
loop_
_entity_poly.entity_id
_entity_poly.type
_entity_poly.pdbx_seq_one_letter_code
_entity_poly.pdbx_strand_id
1 'polypeptide(L)'
;MPDIGPVGRDHVGRTPVDVPRPRPIVIPDIPMVDTSHRDLNIASHPRVTVPDIPLVQDPRMKFDDIPAVADTEDFSFASLRDRIRVRPTPTTVDPVPTSSRDPLTLSPLSTVDPAPVASDPNTMTVQGFFADVTLGDESKTINVEASNAKVVAGNGDNKVNVTGRRAEITLGNGNNVVAGDINKLTVGHGNNDITDSGSFATVKLGDGNNKVLVSGNMPTVEVGHGVNDLEFSGSMGQLVFGQDISPERLWFQHEGQDLQISVIGSQQEVTLHNWYAATPERPRDIMAGDRHRLFDNDVENLVQAMAAFAPAAPATMTFGAAEQQALQPVLAANWR
;
A
#
# COMPACT_ATOMS: atom_id res chain seq x y z
N MET A 1 40.91 -73.03 23.71
CA MET A 1 39.68 -73.24 22.91
C MET A 1 39.24 -71.89 22.34
N PRO A 2 38.45 -71.86 21.26
CA PRO A 2 38.45 -70.77 20.26
C PRO A 2 37.51 -69.60 20.65
N ASP A 3 37.27 -68.53 19.88
CA ASP A 3 37.54 -68.19 18.46
C ASP A 3 37.68 -66.64 18.31
N ILE A 4 37.84 -65.91 17.18
CA ILE A 4 37.78 -66.18 15.72
C ILE A 4 38.90 -65.38 14.99
N GLY A 5 39.20 -65.72 13.72
CA GLY A 5 39.98 -64.88 12.78
C GLY A 5 39.15 -63.81 12.02
N PRO A 6 39.78 -62.93 11.21
CA PRO A 6 39.21 -61.62 10.88
C PRO A 6 38.61 -61.43 9.47
N VAL A 7 37.54 -60.64 9.40
CA VAL A 7 37.06 -59.88 8.22
C VAL A 7 36.41 -58.58 8.76
N GLY A 8 36.60 -57.36 8.23
CA GLY A 8 37.49 -56.91 7.17
C GLY A 8 36.80 -56.01 6.14
N ARG A 9 36.86 -54.68 6.31
CA ARG A 9 36.94 -53.67 5.21
C ARG A 9 37.17 -52.22 5.66
N ASP A 10 38.07 -51.58 4.91
CA ASP A 10 38.08 -50.20 4.39
C ASP A 10 38.12 -48.99 5.35
N HIS A 11 39.31 -48.38 5.41
CA HIS A 11 39.52 -47.00 5.85
C HIS A 11 38.97 -45.98 4.84
N VAL A 12 38.34 -44.91 5.35
CA VAL A 12 38.66 -43.54 4.90
C VAL A 12 38.69 -42.64 6.13
N GLY A 13 39.89 -42.21 6.56
CA GLY A 13 40.02 -41.18 7.58
C GLY A 13 39.62 -39.82 7.02
N ARG A 14 38.56 -39.21 7.56
CA ARG A 14 38.21 -37.82 7.21
C ARG A 14 39.21 -36.88 7.88
N THR A 15 40.06 -36.24 7.08
CA THR A 15 40.93 -35.14 7.54
C THR A 15 40.08 -33.99 8.07
N PRO A 16 40.48 -33.30 9.16
CA PRO A 16 39.84 -32.06 9.58
C PRO A 16 39.85 -31.03 8.45
N VAL A 17 38.72 -30.38 8.20
CA VAL A 17 38.65 -29.24 7.28
C VAL A 17 39.14 -28.01 8.03
N ASP A 18 40.33 -27.53 7.69
CA ASP A 18 40.86 -26.27 8.23
C ASP A 18 40.06 -25.10 7.65
N VAL A 19 39.32 -24.40 8.52
CA VAL A 19 38.48 -23.26 8.14
C VAL A 19 39.35 -22.01 8.21
N PRO A 20 39.65 -21.33 7.08
CA PRO A 20 40.52 -20.17 7.10
C PRO A 20 39.93 -19.07 7.99
N ARG A 21 40.73 -18.54 8.92
CA ARG A 21 40.33 -17.38 9.72
C ARG A 21 39.99 -16.21 8.78
N PRO A 22 38.89 -15.46 9.01
CA PRO A 22 38.53 -14.35 8.16
C PRO A 22 39.66 -13.31 8.13
N ARG A 23 40.07 -12.91 6.93
CA ARG A 23 41.05 -11.84 6.75
C ARG A 23 40.39 -10.52 7.15
N PRO A 24 41.08 -9.61 7.87
CA PRO A 24 40.56 -8.27 8.10
C PRO A 24 40.27 -7.57 6.77
N ILE A 25 39.06 -7.03 6.61
CA ILE A 25 38.72 -6.17 5.48
C ILE A 25 39.37 -4.81 5.75
N VAL A 26 40.44 -4.49 5.03
CA VAL A 26 41.01 -3.15 5.01
C VAL A 26 40.10 -2.29 4.14
N ILE A 27 39.20 -1.53 4.78
CA ILE A 27 38.45 -0.47 4.12
C ILE A 27 39.46 0.64 3.82
N PRO A 28 39.65 1.07 2.55
CA PRO A 28 40.49 2.23 2.25
C PRO A 28 39.79 3.50 2.76
N ASP A 29 40.57 4.46 3.26
CA ASP A 29 40.03 5.72 3.78
C ASP A 29 39.17 6.41 2.72
N ILE A 30 37.88 6.60 3.04
CA ILE A 30 36.97 7.41 2.23
C ILE A 30 37.44 8.86 2.38
N PRO A 31 37.82 9.56 1.29
CA PRO A 31 38.23 10.95 1.39
C PRO A 31 37.06 11.78 1.91
N MET A 32 37.22 12.38 3.08
CA MET A 32 36.23 13.31 3.62
C MET A 32 36.07 14.48 2.65
N VAL A 33 34.92 14.52 1.97
CA VAL A 33 34.52 15.70 1.20
C VAL A 33 34.14 16.77 2.21
N ASP A 34 35.06 17.70 2.46
CA ASP A 34 34.74 18.91 3.21
C ASP A 34 33.61 19.67 2.50
N THR A 35 32.50 19.85 3.20
CA THR A 35 31.33 20.59 2.72
C THR A 35 31.25 21.99 3.34
N SER A 36 32.17 22.34 4.23
CA SER A 36 32.41 23.74 4.59
C SER A 36 33.06 24.44 3.39
N HIS A 37 32.59 25.66 3.08
CA HIS A 37 33.13 26.51 2.01
C HIS A 37 33.05 25.94 0.58
N ARG A 38 31.88 25.44 0.16
CA ARG A 38 31.47 25.59 -1.25
C ARG A 38 30.83 26.95 -1.47
N ASP A 39 31.63 27.92 -1.94
CA ASP A 39 31.12 29.11 -2.59
C ASP A 39 30.36 28.70 -3.86
N LEU A 40 29.03 28.63 -3.76
CA LEU A 40 28.14 28.50 -4.91
C LEU A 40 28.18 29.80 -5.70
N ASN A 41 29.16 29.94 -6.58
CA ASN A 41 29.26 31.02 -7.54
C ASN A 41 28.17 30.85 -8.63
N ILE A 42 26.93 31.14 -8.25
CA ILE A 42 25.76 31.10 -9.12
C ILE A 42 25.94 32.21 -10.16
N ALA A 43 26.32 31.83 -11.38
CA ALA A 43 26.34 32.73 -12.51
C ALA A 43 24.96 33.40 -12.66
N SER A 44 24.92 34.73 -12.55
CA SER A 44 23.69 35.51 -12.61
C SER A 44 23.08 35.43 -14.01
N HIS A 45 22.10 34.54 -14.19
CA HIS A 45 21.39 34.37 -15.45
C HIS A 45 20.61 35.66 -15.77
N PRO A 46 20.64 36.16 -17.02
CA PRO A 46 19.82 37.29 -17.42
C PRO A 46 18.34 36.92 -17.33
N ARG A 47 17.48 37.90 -17.02
CA ARG A 47 16.02 37.70 -17.00
C ARG A 47 15.54 37.21 -18.36
N VAL A 48 14.82 36.09 -18.36
CA VAL A 48 14.02 35.65 -19.52
C VAL A 48 12.81 36.58 -19.63
N THR A 49 12.75 37.37 -20.70
CA THR A 49 11.54 38.12 -21.07
C THR A 49 10.64 37.19 -21.87
N VAL A 50 9.40 37.03 -21.44
CA VAL A 50 8.36 36.32 -22.22
C VAL A 50 7.91 37.24 -23.36
N PRO A 51 7.90 36.80 -24.63
CA PRO A 51 7.33 37.56 -25.73
C PRO A 51 5.80 37.45 -25.73
N ASP A 52 5.10 38.53 -26.03
CA ASP A 52 3.63 38.55 -26.11
C ASP A 52 3.11 37.67 -27.26
N ILE A 53 2.08 36.86 -26.98
CA ILE A 53 1.41 36.01 -27.96
C ILE A 53 0.29 36.82 -28.64
N PRO A 54 0.26 36.94 -29.98
CA PRO A 54 -0.79 37.67 -30.67
C PRO A 54 -2.14 36.92 -30.61
N LEU A 55 -3.20 37.65 -30.26
CA LEU A 55 -4.56 37.10 -30.17
C LEU A 55 -5.13 36.80 -31.57
N VAL A 56 -5.20 35.53 -31.95
CA VAL A 56 -5.89 35.08 -33.16
C VAL A 56 -7.39 34.94 -32.87
N GLN A 57 -8.21 35.76 -33.53
CA GLN A 57 -9.67 35.60 -33.55
C GLN A 57 -10.09 34.83 -34.81
N ASP A 58 -10.67 33.64 -34.64
CA ASP A 58 -11.36 32.92 -35.73
C ASP A 58 -12.90 33.07 -35.57
N PRO A 59 -13.59 33.80 -36.47
CA PRO A 59 -14.98 34.18 -36.29
C PRO A 59 -15.97 33.07 -36.72
N ARG A 60 -16.01 31.92 -36.03
CA ARG A 60 -16.88 30.79 -36.40
C ARG A 60 -17.35 29.85 -35.28
N MET A 61 -18.14 30.37 -34.34
CA MET A 61 -19.42 29.75 -34.00
C MET A 61 -20.33 30.73 -33.23
N LYS A 62 -21.62 30.76 -33.60
CA LYS A 62 -22.70 31.42 -32.86
C LYS A 62 -23.60 30.35 -32.28
N PHE A 63 -23.96 30.48 -31.00
CA PHE A 63 -25.17 29.88 -30.44
C PHE A 63 -25.81 30.89 -29.49
N ASP A 64 -26.73 31.67 -30.06
CA ASP A 64 -27.73 32.40 -29.29
C ASP A 64 -28.88 31.39 -29.01
N ASP A 65 -29.14 31.02 -27.73
CA ASP A 65 -30.49 30.95 -27.11
C ASP A 65 -30.57 30.17 -25.76
N ILE A 66 -30.76 30.90 -24.64
CA ILE A 66 -31.79 30.73 -23.56
C ILE A 66 -31.89 29.36 -22.78
N PRO A 67 -32.04 29.27 -21.42
CA PRO A 67 -31.70 30.19 -20.30
C PRO A 67 -31.17 29.55 -18.96
N ALA A 68 -30.82 30.42 -18.01
CA ALA A 68 -31.07 30.36 -16.54
C ALA A 68 -30.41 29.33 -15.56
N VAL A 69 -29.56 29.87 -14.67
CA VAL A 69 -29.54 29.77 -13.18
C VAL A 69 -29.60 28.40 -12.48
N ALA A 70 -28.46 28.00 -11.88
CA ALA A 70 -28.33 27.63 -10.46
C ALA A 70 -26.83 27.62 -10.03
N ASP A 71 -26.56 27.73 -8.72
CA ASP A 71 -25.21 27.78 -8.11
C ASP A 71 -24.41 26.46 -8.32
N THR A 72 -23.07 26.45 -8.32
CA THR A 72 -22.26 26.55 -7.07
C THR A 72 -20.79 26.96 -7.29
N GLU A 73 -20.34 27.90 -6.46
CA GLU A 73 -18.98 28.18 -5.96
C GLU A 73 -17.76 27.48 -6.62
N ASP A 74 -16.91 28.27 -7.29
CA ASP A 74 -15.56 27.88 -7.75
C ASP A 74 -14.47 28.38 -6.78
N PHE A 75 -13.75 27.45 -6.13
CA PHE A 75 -12.73 27.73 -5.11
C PHE A 75 -11.38 28.21 -5.69
N SER A 76 -11.38 29.38 -6.35
CA SER A 76 -10.17 30.00 -6.88
C SER A 76 -9.35 30.76 -5.81
N PHE A 77 -8.04 30.49 -5.75
CA PHE A 77 -7.11 31.02 -4.75
C PHE A 77 -6.72 32.50 -4.98
N ALA A 78 -7.68 33.43 -4.79
CA ALA A 78 -7.49 34.86 -5.11
C ALA A 78 -7.62 35.86 -3.94
N SER A 79 -8.02 35.44 -2.73
CA SER A 79 -8.40 36.37 -1.64
C SER A 79 -7.64 36.18 -0.32
N LEU A 80 -6.34 36.51 -0.29
CA LEU A 80 -5.51 36.44 0.94
C LEU A 80 -4.54 37.62 1.17
N ARG A 81 -4.64 38.72 0.42
CA ARG A 81 -3.64 39.82 0.46
C ARG A 81 -4.11 41.20 0.98
N ASP A 82 -5.37 41.37 1.37
CA ASP A 82 -5.92 42.72 1.65
C ASP A 82 -6.67 42.85 3.01
N ARG A 83 -6.06 42.38 4.11
CA ARG A 83 -6.61 42.52 5.48
C ARG A 83 -5.62 42.91 6.59
N ILE A 84 -4.63 43.76 6.29
CA ILE A 84 -3.76 44.36 7.33
C ILE A 84 -3.60 45.88 7.15
N ARG A 85 -4.66 46.67 7.44
CA ARG A 85 -4.52 48.10 7.78
C ARG A 85 -5.77 48.77 8.40
N VAL A 86 -5.92 48.70 9.73
CA VAL A 86 -6.68 49.70 10.51
C VAL A 86 -5.95 49.94 11.84
N ARG A 87 -5.84 51.21 12.28
CA ARG A 87 -5.40 51.60 13.63
C ARG A 87 -6.59 52.20 14.40
N PRO A 88 -6.73 51.96 15.71
CA PRO A 88 -7.49 52.82 16.62
C PRO A 88 -6.67 54.05 17.08
N THR A 89 -7.38 55.10 17.49
CA THR A 89 -6.85 56.36 18.05
C THR A 89 -7.00 56.35 19.59
N PRO A 90 -6.07 56.94 20.38
CA PRO A 90 -6.15 56.92 21.85
C PRO A 90 -7.08 57.99 22.44
N THR A 91 -7.56 57.73 23.67
CA THR A 91 -8.29 58.69 24.53
C THR A 91 -7.71 58.66 25.95
N THR A 92 -7.59 59.82 26.59
CA THR A 92 -6.88 60.03 27.87
C THR A 92 -7.82 60.04 29.08
N VAL A 93 -7.35 59.57 30.25
CA VAL A 93 -7.90 59.85 31.60
C VAL A 93 -6.74 60.01 32.61
N ASP A 94 -6.93 60.79 33.67
CA ASP A 94 -5.87 61.38 34.53
C ASP A 94 -5.34 60.51 35.71
N PRO A 95 -4.17 60.86 36.30
CA PRO A 95 -3.52 60.09 37.37
C PRO A 95 -3.68 60.66 38.80
N VAL A 96 -3.85 59.78 39.80
CA VAL A 96 -3.76 60.09 41.25
C VAL A 96 -3.23 58.86 42.04
N PRO A 97 -2.80 58.95 43.31
CA PRO A 97 -1.38 58.88 43.63
C PRO A 97 -0.93 57.60 44.37
N THR A 98 0.39 57.45 44.53
CA THR A 98 1.02 56.34 45.24
C THR A 98 0.83 56.40 46.77
N SER A 99 0.60 55.24 47.39
CA SER A 99 0.76 55.01 48.83
C SER A 99 1.48 53.66 49.06
N SER A 100 2.00 53.43 50.27
CA SER A 100 3.10 52.48 50.52
C SER A 100 2.78 51.43 51.59
N ARG A 101 2.90 50.15 51.21
CA ARG A 101 3.08 48.95 52.07
C ARG A 101 1.89 48.63 53.01
N ASP A 102 1.59 47.38 53.36
CA ASP A 102 2.35 46.12 53.35
C ASP A 102 1.57 44.95 52.67
N PRO A 103 2.17 43.76 52.44
CA PRO A 103 1.63 42.77 51.50
C PRO A 103 0.55 41.83 52.07
N LEU A 104 -0.47 41.56 51.26
CA LEU A 104 -1.29 40.34 51.33
C LEU A 104 -0.97 39.46 50.13
N THR A 105 -0.59 38.20 50.39
CA THR A 105 -0.22 37.23 49.34
C THR A 105 -1.47 36.67 48.68
N LEU A 106 -1.72 37.07 47.42
CA LEU A 106 -2.65 36.39 46.52
C LEU A 106 -1.86 35.81 45.35
N SER A 107 -1.95 34.48 45.17
CA SER A 107 -1.28 33.78 44.08
C SER A 107 -1.79 34.26 42.71
N PRO A 108 -0.93 34.33 41.68
CA PRO A 108 -1.37 34.68 40.34
C PRO A 108 -2.33 33.61 39.80
N LEU A 109 -3.37 34.04 39.07
CA LEU A 109 -4.09 33.12 38.19
C LEU A 109 -3.13 32.65 37.10
N SER A 110 -3.07 31.34 36.88
CA SER A 110 -2.25 30.76 35.81
C SER A 110 -2.71 31.27 34.44
N THR A 111 -1.81 31.93 33.71
CA THR A 111 -1.97 32.11 32.27
C THR A 111 -2.07 30.73 31.64
N VAL A 112 -3.16 30.43 30.93
CA VAL A 112 -3.31 29.17 30.21
C VAL A 112 -2.46 29.25 28.95
N ASP A 113 -1.24 28.73 29.05
CA ASP A 113 -0.40 28.39 27.91
C ASP A 113 -1.19 27.41 27.01
N PRO A 114 -1.28 27.61 25.69
CA PRO A 114 -1.96 26.66 24.81
C PRO A 114 -1.25 25.31 24.93
N ALA A 115 -1.94 24.33 25.52
CA ALA A 115 -1.35 23.03 25.81
C ALA A 115 -0.71 22.43 24.53
N PRO A 116 0.51 21.86 24.63
CA PRO A 116 1.10 21.18 23.49
C PRO A 116 0.12 20.10 23.03
N VAL A 117 -0.24 20.10 21.75
CA VAL A 117 -1.08 19.06 21.16
C VAL A 117 -0.37 17.74 21.40
N ALA A 118 -0.95 16.91 22.28
CA ALA A 118 -0.37 15.63 22.62
C ALA A 118 -0.36 14.78 21.35
N SER A 119 0.83 14.56 20.79
CA SER A 119 1.07 13.45 19.87
C SER A 119 0.67 12.18 20.61
N ASP A 120 -0.39 11.52 20.15
CA ASP A 120 -0.78 10.20 20.63
C ASP A 120 0.47 9.32 20.65
N PRO A 121 0.81 8.66 21.78
CA PRO A 121 2.03 7.84 21.87
C PRO A 121 2.04 6.65 20.90
N ASN A 122 0.89 6.28 20.32
CA ASN A 122 0.79 5.30 19.24
C ASN A 122 0.90 5.89 17.84
N THR A 123 0.91 7.21 17.68
CA THR A 123 1.05 7.92 16.41
C THR A 123 2.49 8.35 16.17
N MET A 124 3.04 8.02 15.00
CA MET A 124 4.37 8.44 14.56
C MET A 124 4.38 8.95 13.12
N THR A 125 5.43 9.71 12.78
CA THR A 125 5.73 10.13 11.40
C THR A 125 7.16 9.72 11.03
N VAL A 126 7.30 9.09 9.88
CA VAL A 126 8.57 8.60 9.31
C VAL A 126 8.95 9.52 8.16
N GLN A 127 10.04 10.29 8.33
CA GLN A 127 10.48 11.34 7.40
C GLN A 127 11.88 11.09 6.82
N GLY A 128 12.18 11.72 5.68
CA GLY A 128 13.51 11.70 5.03
C GLY A 128 13.63 10.74 3.85
N PHE A 129 14.82 10.19 3.66
CA PHE A 129 15.15 9.23 2.59
C PHE A 129 15.78 7.99 3.23
N PHE A 130 15.36 6.79 2.82
CA PHE A 130 15.85 5.51 3.36
C PHE A 130 15.70 5.39 4.90
N ALA A 131 14.52 5.73 5.41
CA ALA A 131 14.21 5.60 6.83
C ALA A 131 13.82 4.15 7.17
N ASP A 132 14.67 3.46 7.94
CA ASP A 132 14.39 2.15 8.55
C ASP A 132 13.68 2.32 9.90
N VAL A 133 12.53 1.67 10.09
CA VAL A 133 11.73 1.69 11.33
C VAL A 133 11.33 0.26 11.71
N THR A 134 11.35 -0.05 13.00
CA THR A 134 10.82 -1.30 13.55
C THR A 134 10.11 -1.02 14.88
N LEU A 135 8.86 -1.45 14.98
CA LEU A 135 7.98 -1.31 16.14
C LEU A 135 7.64 -2.71 16.69
N GLY A 136 7.35 -2.78 18.00
CA GLY A 136 6.90 -4.01 18.66
C GLY A 136 5.42 -4.32 18.39
N ASP A 137 4.90 -5.31 19.13
CA ASP A 137 3.48 -5.63 19.19
C ASP A 137 2.72 -4.56 19.98
N GLU A 138 1.82 -3.85 19.32
CA GLU A 138 0.79 -2.90 19.80
C GLU A 138 0.18 -2.23 18.55
N SER A 139 -1.08 -1.80 18.59
CA SER A 139 -1.63 -0.95 17.52
C SER A 139 -0.86 0.37 17.39
N LYS A 140 -0.53 0.77 16.15
CA LYS A 140 0.21 2.01 15.83
C LYS A 140 -0.42 2.75 14.65
N THR A 141 -0.38 4.08 14.67
CA THR A 141 -0.68 4.93 13.51
C THR A 141 0.63 5.47 12.94
N ILE A 142 0.94 5.17 11.68
CA ILE A 142 2.23 5.41 11.06
C ILE A 142 2.04 6.25 9.79
N ASN A 143 2.47 7.51 9.83
CA ASN A 143 2.51 8.38 8.66
C ASN A 143 3.88 8.25 8.00
N VAL A 144 3.94 7.73 6.77
CA VAL A 144 5.20 7.52 6.04
C VAL A 144 5.33 8.57 4.95
N GLU A 145 5.98 9.68 5.31
CA GLU A 145 6.34 10.79 4.41
C GLU A 145 7.69 10.53 3.70
N ALA A 146 8.49 9.61 4.24
CA ALA A 146 9.82 9.26 3.74
C ALA A 146 9.79 8.51 2.39
N SER A 147 10.79 8.79 1.55
CA SER A 147 10.99 8.09 0.26
C SER A 147 11.90 6.86 0.41
N ASN A 148 11.48 5.72 -0.14
CA ASN A 148 12.11 4.40 0.07
C ASN A 148 12.23 4.05 1.55
N ALA A 149 11.18 4.36 2.34
CA ALA A 149 11.11 3.97 3.74
C ALA A 149 10.89 2.46 3.89
N LYS A 150 11.42 1.88 4.96
CA LYS A 150 11.16 0.50 5.37
C LYS A 150 10.56 0.48 6.76
N VAL A 151 9.33 0.02 6.88
CA VAL A 151 8.59 -0.01 8.15
C VAL A 151 8.22 -1.45 8.50
N VAL A 152 8.62 -1.88 9.68
CA VAL A 152 8.14 -3.12 10.31
C VAL A 152 7.33 -2.75 11.54
N ALA A 153 6.12 -3.28 11.69
CA ALA A 153 5.35 -3.23 12.93
C ALA A 153 4.93 -4.63 13.35
N GLY A 154 4.80 -4.85 14.67
CA GLY A 154 4.37 -6.12 15.24
C GLY A 154 2.86 -6.36 15.10
N ASN A 155 2.37 -7.28 15.92
CA ASN A 155 0.94 -7.59 16.02
C ASN A 155 0.15 -6.39 16.60
N GLY A 156 -1.05 -6.17 16.08
CA GLY A 156 -1.91 -5.05 16.45
C GLY A 156 -2.71 -4.54 15.24
N ASP A 157 -3.77 -3.78 15.51
CA ASP A 157 -4.53 -3.10 14.46
C ASP A 157 -3.75 -1.86 14.02
N ASN A 158 -2.77 -2.02 13.11
CA ASN A 158 -1.92 -0.92 12.66
C ASN A 158 -2.60 -0.12 11.54
N LYS A 159 -2.50 1.22 11.61
CA LYS A 159 -2.93 2.13 10.54
C LYS A 159 -1.72 2.78 9.88
N VAL A 160 -1.53 2.59 8.58
CA VAL A 160 -0.39 3.14 7.84
C VAL A 160 -0.87 4.02 6.68
N ASN A 161 -0.31 5.23 6.60
CA ASN A 161 -0.65 6.23 5.57
C ASN A 161 0.64 6.70 4.89
N VAL A 162 0.82 6.39 3.61
CA VAL A 162 2.05 6.64 2.85
C VAL A 162 1.86 7.80 1.87
N THR A 163 2.44 8.94 2.23
CA THR A 163 2.50 10.16 1.39
C THR A 163 3.88 10.35 0.75
N GLY A 164 4.88 9.60 1.22
CA GLY A 164 6.15 9.36 0.54
C GLY A 164 5.95 8.47 -0.70
N ARG A 165 7.02 7.80 -1.14
CA ARG A 165 6.97 6.89 -2.30
C ARG A 165 7.83 5.67 -2.11
N ARG A 166 7.47 4.58 -2.80
CA ARG A 166 8.21 3.33 -2.84
C ARG A 166 8.50 2.74 -1.45
N ALA A 167 7.53 2.82 -0.53
CA ALA A 167 7.68 2.23 0.79
C ALA A 167 7.76 0.68 0.72
N GLU A 168 8.53 0.08 1.63
CA GLU A 168 8.42 -1.33 1.98
C GLU A 168 7.82 -1.45 3.39
N ILE A 169 6.65 -2.08 3.50
CA ILE A 169 5.90 -2.20 4.76
C ILE A 169 5.69 -3.68 5.10
N THR A 170 5.89 -4.03 6.36
CA THR A 170 5.58 -5.35 6.92
C THR A 170 4.87 -5.18 8.25
N LEU A 171 3.62 -5.66 8.34
CA LEU A 171 2.79 -5.57 9.54
C LEU A 171 2.51 -6.98 10.09
N GLY A 172 2.38 -7.09 11.41
CA GLY A 172 1.99 -8.33 12.08
C GLY A 172 0.50 -8.65 11.94
N ASN A 173 0.03 -9.58 12.77
CA ASN A 173 -1.38 -9.98 12.80
C ASN A 173 -2.26 -8.90 13.44
N GLY A 174 -3.44 -8.68 12.87
CA GLY A 174 -4.37 -7.63 13.27
C GLY A 174 -5.19 -7.15 12.09
N ASN A 175 -6.14 -6.27 12.35
CA ASN A 175 -6.98 -5.64 11.33
C ASN A 175 -6.27 -4.37 10.84
N ASN A 176 -5.24 -4.56 10.00
CA ASN A 176 -4.41 -3.44 9.56
C ASN A 176 -5.13 -2.61 8.48
N VAL A 177 -4.98 -1.28 8.53
CA VAL A 177 -5.54 -0.34 7.54
C VAL A 177 -4.38 0.39 6.84
N VAL A 178 -4.22 0.24 5.53
CA VAL A 178 -3.03 0.71 4.80
C VAL A 178 -3.42 1.49 3.54
N ALA A 179 -2.87 2.68 3.34
CA ALA A 179 -3.09 3.49 2.13
C ALA A 179 -1.81 4.19 1.61
N GLY A 180 -1.61 4.27 0.28
CA GLY A 180 -0.63 5.20 -0.34
C GLY A 180 0.16 4.66 -1.55
N ASP A 181 1.38 5.20 -1.79
CA ASP A 181 2.34 4.76 -2.84
C ASP A 181 3.32 3.75 -2.21
N ILE A 182 3.03 2.45 -2.34
CA ILE A 182 3.78 1.38 -1.70
C ILE A 182 4.41 0.47 -2.77
N ASN A 183 5.71 0.21 -2.66
CA ASN A 183 6.41 -0.69 -3.59
C ASN A 183 6.26 -2.16 -3.14
N LYS A 184 6.17 -2.38 -1.82
CA LYS A 184 5.98 -3.71 -1.25
C LYS A 184 5.21 -3.64 0.06
N LEU A 185 4.11 -4.37 0.16
CA LEU A 185 3.31 -4.53 1.36
C LEU A 185 3.25 -6.01 1.76
N THR A 186 3.42 -6.30 3.04
CA THR A 186 3.09 -7.59 3.62
C THR A 186 2.30 -7.35 4.90
N VAL A 187 1.12 -7.95 5.04
CA VAL A 187 0.31 -7.90 6.26
C VAL A 187 0.14 -9.29 6.85
N GLY A 188 -0.04 -9.37 8.17
CA GLY A 188 -0.32 -10.62 8.86
C GLY A 188 -1.78 -11.07 8.74
N HIS A 189 -2.13 -12.10 9.50
CA HIS A 189 -3.48 -12.64 9.59
C HIS A 189 -4.42 -11.64 10.27
N GLY A 190 -5.64 -11.51 9.76
CA GLY A 190 -6.65 -10.55 10.24
C GLY A 190 -7.47 -9.96 9.10
N ASN A 191 -8.38 -9.04 9.40
CA ASN A 191 -9.21 -8.39 8.39
C ASN A 191 -8.56 -7.09 7.95
N ASN A 192 -7.70 -7.15 6.93
CA ASN A 192 -6.91 -6.00 6.48
C ASN A 192 -7.69 -5.18 5.43
N ASP A 193 -7.59 -3.85 5.47
CA ASP A 193 -8.18 -2.91 4.51
C ASP A 193 -7.06 -2.11 3.83
N ILE A 194 -6.90 -2.26 2.52
CA ILE A 194 -5.70 -1.83 1.78
C ILE A 194 -6.10 -1.02 0.54
N THR A 195 -5.46 0.14 0.34
CA THR A 195 -5.55 0.96 -0.88
C THR A 195 -4.15 1.31 -1.37
N ASP A 196 -3.66 0.60 -2.38
CA ASP A 196 -2.33 0.81 -2.95
C ASP A 196 -2.39 1.49 -4.34
N SER A 197 -1.52 2.48 -4.53
CA SER A 197 -1.33 3.23 -5.77
C SER A 197 0.08 3.07 -6.34
N GLY A 198 0.94 2.29 -5.67
CA GLY A 198 2.29 2.00 -6.12
C GLY A 198 2.30 1.27 -7.47
N SER A 199 3.11 1.78 -8.40
CA SER A 199 3.40 1.05 -9.64
C SER A 199 4.45 -0.03 -9.37
N PHE A 200 4.23 -1.22 -9.92
CA PHE A 200 4.96 -2.45 -9.62
C PHE A 200 4.85 -2.92 -8.16
N ALA A 201 3.80 -2.47 -7.45
CA ALA A 201 3.51 -2.87 -6.08
C ALA A 201 3.40 -4.40 -5.94
N THR A 202 3.98 -4.94 -4.88
CA THR A 202 3.75 -6.34 -4.46
C THR A 202 3.04 -6.33 -3.11
N VAL A 203 1.75 -6.66 -3.10
CA VAL A 203 0.92 -6.79 -1.91
C VAL A 203 0.80 -8.26 -1.54
N LYS A 204 1.18 -8.63 -0.33
CA LYS A 204 1.00 -9.97 0.23
C LYS A 204 0.09 -9.93 1.44
N LEU A 205 -1.01 -10.69 1.38
CA LEU A 205 -2.00 -10.79 2.45
C LEU A 205 -1.71 -11.99 3.36
N GLY A 206 -2.10 -11.87 4.62
CA GLY A 206 -2.31 -13.01 5.52
C GLY A 206 -3.75 -13.50 5.45
N ASP A 207 -4.03 -14.62 6.14
CA ASP A 207 -5.37 -15.19 6.16
C ASP A 207 -6.36 -14.32 6.94
N GLY A 208 -7.57 -14.18 6.44
CA GLY A 208 -8.65 -13.41 7.06
C GLY A 208 -9.67 -12.90 6.04
N ASN A 209 -10.45 -11.89 6.40
CA ASN A 209 -11.37 -11.22 5.49
C ASN A 209 -10.76 -9.90 5.03
N ASN A 210 -10.02 -9.92 3.93
CA ASN A 210 -9.25 -8.78 3.44
C ASN A 210 -10.02 -7.98 2.39
N LYS A 211 -9.82 -6.65 2.36
CA LYS A 211 -10.21 -5.77 1.27
C LYS A 211 -8.99 -5.09 0.65
N VAL A 212 -8.88 -5.07 -0.67
CA VAL A 212 -7.74 -4.50 -1.40
C VAL A 212 -8.17 -3.77 -2.68
N LEU A 213 -7.88 -2.48 -2.74
CA LEU A 213 -7.89 -1.67 -3.96
C LEU A 213 -6.45 -1.49 -4.46
N VAL A 214 -6.16 -1.91 -5.71
CA VAL A 214 -4.88 -1.64 -6.39
C VAL A 214 -5.06 -0.84 -7.68
N SER A 215 -4.48 0.37 -7.71
CA SER A 215 -4.65 1.37 -8.77
C SER A 215 -3.39 1.68 -9.58
N GLY A 216 -2.22 1.16 -9.18
CA GLY A 216 -0.96 1.36 -9.89
C GLY A 216 -0.82 0.55 -11.19
N ASN A 217 0.26 0.76 -11.95
CA ASN A 217 0.59 -0.10 -13.10
C ASN A 217 1.34 -1.37 -12.64
N MET A 218 0.92 -2.53 -13.11
CA MET A 218 1.47 -3.87 -12.82
C MET A 218 1.54 -4.23 -11.32
N PRO A 219 0.48 -4.02 -10.52
CA PRO A 219 0.42 -4.52 -9.15
C PRO A 219 0.31 -6.05 -9.13
N THR A 220 0.91 -6.69 -8.14
CA THR A 220 0.76 -8.12 -7.85
C THR A 220 0.16 -8.30 -6.47
N VAL A 221 -1.00 -8.98 -6.36
CA VAL A 221 -1.65 -9.28 -5.08
C VAL A 221 -1.59 -10.78 -4.82
N GLU A 222 -0.88 -11.19 -3.77
CA GLU A 222 -0.83 -12.56 -3.26
C GLU A 222 -1.83 -12.71 -2.10
N VAL A 223 -2.89 -13.51 -2.30
CA VAL A 223 -3.96 -13.68 -1.30
C VAL A 223 -3.68 -14.82 -0.32
N GLY A 224 -4.07 -14.61 0.94
CA GLY A 224 -4.17 -15.65 1.96
C GLY A 224 -5.50 -16.41 1.88
N HIS A 225 -5.72 -17.32 2.84
CA HIS A 225 -6.99 -18.02 3.02
C HIS A 225 -8.06 -17.10 3.63
N GLY A 226 -9.35 -17.44 3.46
CA GLY A 226 -10.47 -16.60 3.86
C GLY A 226 -11.10 -15.85 2.67
N VAL A 227 -11.79 -14.75 2.93
CA VAL A 227 -12.57 -14.00 1.92
C VAL A 227 -11.81 -12.74 1.51
N ASN A 228 -11.52 -12.57 0.22
CA ASN A 228 -10.72 -11.45 -0.28
C ASN A 228 -11.53 -10.64 -1.30
N ASP A 229 -11.87 -9.40 -0.94
CA ASP A 229 -12.61 -8.39 -1.73
C ASP A 229 -11.57 -7.53 -2.47
N LEU A 230 -11.46 -7.66 -3.80
CA LEU A 230 -10.36 -7.07 -4.58
C LEU A 230 -10.87 -6.22 -5.76
N GLU A 231 -10.27 -5.05 -5.95
CA GLU A 231 -10.51 -4.13 -7.08
C GLU A 231 -9.20 -3.79 -7.79
N PHE A 232 -9.14 -3.98 -9.11
CA PHE A 232 -7.96 -3.75 -9.95
C PHE A 232 -8.22 -2.61 -10.97
N SER A 233 -8.39 -1.38 -10.48
CA SER A 233 -8.55 -0.18 -11.33
C SER A 233 -7.24 0.27 -12.00
N GLY A 234 -6.11 -0.36 -11.65
CA GLY A 234 -4.83 -0.19 -12.33
C GLY A 234 -4.66 -1.03 -13.62
N SER A 235 -3.54 -0.86 -14.31
CA SER A 235 -3.25 -1.58 -15.57
C SER A 235 -2.35 -2.80 -15.39
N MET A 236 -2.60 -3.88 -16.13
CA MET A 236 -1.72 -5.07 -16.22
C MET A 236 -1.41 -5.78 -14.88
N GLY A 237 -2.32 -5.72 -13.91
CA GLY A 237 -2.15 -6.38 -12.61
C GLY A 237 -2.15 -7.90 -12.66
N GLN A 238 -1.76 -8.54 -11.56
CA GLN A 238 -1.78 -9.99 -11.36
C GLN A 238 -2.41 -10.36 -10.01
N LEU A 239 -3.29 -11.37 -10.00
CA LEU A 239 -3.73 -12.07 -8.79
C LEU A 239 -2.90 -13.36 -8.62
N VAL A 240 -2.49 -13.68 -7.40
CA VAL A 240 -1.74 -14.90 -7.05
C VAL A 240 -2.37 -15.60 -5.85
N PHE A 241 -2.69 -16.88 -5.98
CA PHE A 241 -3.19 -17.72 -4.89
C PHE A 241 -2.05 -18.38 -4.08
N GLY A 242 -2.36 -18.78 -2.85
CA GLY A 242 -1.48 -19.57 -1.98
C GLY A 242 -0.99 -20.87 -2.64
N GLN A 243 0.20 -21.33 -2.23
CA GLN A 243 0.95 -22.42 -2.88
C GLN A 243 0.26 -23.80 -2.83
N ASP A 244 -0.77 -23.99 -1.99
CA ASP A 244 -1.58 -25.21 -1.87
C ASP A 244 -2.84 -25.21 -2.76
N ILE A 245 -3.12 -24.10 -3.44
CA ILE A 245 -4.31 -23.90 -4.27
C ILE A 245 -3.99 -24.27 -5.73
N SER A 246 -4.32 -25.50 -6.14
CA SER A 246 -4.20 -25.92 -7.54
C SER A 246 -5.35 -25.40 -8.42
N PRO A 247 -5.15 -25.25 -9.74
CA PRO A 247 -6.19 -24.86 -10.70
C PRO A 247 -7.48 -25.69 -10.61
N GLU A 248 -7.35 -26.98 -10.30
CA GLU A 248 -8.44 -27.95 -10.18
C GLU A 248 -9.34 -27.72 -8.96
N ARG A 249 -8.94 -26.86 -8.01
CA ARG A 249 -9.72 -26.50 -6.82
C ARG A 249 -10.43 -25.16 -6.95
N LEU A 250 -10.17 -24.39 -8.02
CA LEU A 250 -10.77 -23.09 -8.25
C LEU A 250 -12.09 -23.22 -9.01
N TRP A 251 -13.16 -22.67 -8.44
CA TRP A 251 -14.45 -22.50 -9.10
C TRP A 251 -14.60 -21.04 -9.55
N PHE A 252 -15.00 -20.80 -10.80
CA PHE A 252 -15.17 -19.46 -11.37
C PHE A 252 -16.65 -19.21 -11.66
N GLN A 253 -17.20 -18.12 -11.13
CA GLN A 253 -18.61 -17.76 -11.26
C GLN A 253 -18.77 -16.26 -11.53
N HIS A 254 -19.65 -15.92 -12.46
CA HIS A 254 -20.08 -14.54 -12.72
C HIS A 254 -21.18 -14.16 -11.72
N GLU A 255 -20.92 -13.16 -10.86
CA GLU A 255 -21.90 -12.61 -9.93
C GLU A 255 -22.14 -11.11 -10.23
N GLY A 256 -23.20 -10.82 -11.00
CA GLY A 256 -23.62 -9.44 -11.31
C GLY A 256 -22.67 -8.68 -12.23
N GLN A 257 -21.71 -7.95 -11.66
CA GLN A 257 -20.63 -7.26 -12.37
C GLN A 257 -19.24 -7.81 -12.03
N ASP A 258 -19.19 -8.80 -11.15
CA ASP A 258 -17.97 -9.26 -10.48
C ASP A 258 -17.68 -10.73 -10.85
N LEU A 259 -16.42 -11.13 -10.68
CA LEU A 259 -15.99 -12.52 -10.80
C LEU A 259 -15.70 -13.09 -9.41
N GLN A 260 -16.52 -14.03 -8.98
CA GLN A 260 -16.34 -14.81 -7.77
C GLN A 260 -15.45 -16.03 -8.07
N ILE A 261 -14.41 -16.22 -7.26
CA ILE A 261 -13.47 -17.34 -7.36
C ILE A 261 -13.41 -18.07 -6.01
N SER A 262 -14.12 -19.19 -5.89
CA SER A 262 -14.20 -19.95 -4.63
C SER A 262 -13.25 -21.16 -4.66
N VAL A 263 -12.64 -21.49 -3.52
CA VAL A 263 -11.77 -22.67 -3.35
C VAL A 263 -12.59 -23.85 -2.83
N ILE A 264 -12.77 -24.86 -3.69
CA ILE A 264 -13.61 -26.03 -3.42
C ILE A 264 -13.10 -26.84 -2.22
N GLY A 265 -14.07 -27.29 -1.42
CA GLY A 265 -13.83 -27.96 -0.13
C GLY A 265 -13.42 -27.01 1.00
N SER A 266 -13.64 -25.71 0.86
CA SER A 266 -13.30 -24.69 1.87
C SER A 266 -14.29 -23.52 1.89
N GLN A 267 -14.03 -22.53 2.74
CA GLN A 267 -14.72 -21.23 2.77
C GLN A 267 -13.84 -20.09 2.19
N GLN A 268 -12.71 -20.41 1.54
CA GLN A 268 -11.86 -19.40 0.91
C GLN A 268 -12.48 -18.93 -0.41
N GLU A 269 -12.53 -17.61 -0.58
CA GLU A 269 -13.14 -16.95 -1.72
C GLU A 269 -12.33 -15.70 -2.10
N VAL A 270 -12.32 -15.37 -3.39
CA VAL A 270 -11.80 -14.11 -3.92
C VAL A 270 -12.84 -13.52 -4.85
N THR A 271 -13.30 -12.30 -4.56
CA THR A 271 -14.19 -11.55 -5.45
C THR A 271 -13.37 -10.48 -6.16
N LEU A 272 -13.36 -10.52 -7.49
CA LEU A 272 -12.79 -9.48 -8.34
C LEU A 272 -13.92 -8.55 -8.81
N HIS A 273 -13.99 -7.37 -8.21
CA HIS A 273 -15.02 -6.38 -8.52
C HIS A 273 -14.83 -5.80 -9.93
N ASN A 274 -15.95 -5.39 -10.54
CA ASN A 274 -16.00 -4.72 -11.85
C ASN A 274 -15.41 -5.53 -13.03
N TRP A 275 -15.19 -6.85 -12.88
CA TRP A 275 -14.66 -7.74 -13.93
C TRP A 275 -15.50 -7.71 -15.22
N TYR A 276 -16.82 -7.58 -15.06
CA TYR A 276 -17.85 -7.54 -16.11
C TYR A 276 -18.49 -6.15 -16.28
N ALA A 277 -17.88 -5.11 -15.69
CA ALA A 277 -18.36 -3.73 -15.84
C ALA A 277 -18.17 -3.21 -17.27
N ALA A 278 -18.88 -2.13 -17.62
CA ALA A 278 -18.77 -1.49 -18.94
C ALA A 278 -17.36 -0.96 -19.27
N THR A 279 -16.59 -0.65 -18.22
CA THR A 279 -15.13 -0.47 -18.25
C THR A 279 -14.55 -1.49 -17.27
N PRO A 280 -13.99 -2.63 -17.72
CA PRO A 280 -13.52 -3.68 -16.82
C PRO A 280 -12.28 -3.27 -16.02
N GLU A 281 -12.29 -3.51 -14.70
CA GLU A 281 -11.19 -3.23 -13.78
C GLU A 281 -10.66 -4.56 -13.22
N ARG A 282 -9.67 -5.15 -13.92
CA ARG A 282 -9.27 -6.55 -13.68
C ARG A 282 -7.78 -6.82 -13.85
N PRO A 283 -7.22 -7.81 -13.13
CA PRO A 283 -5.88 -8.31 -13.42
C PRO A 283 -5.82 -8.93 -14.82
N ARG A 284 -4.65 -8.85 -15.45
CA ARG A 284 -4.36 -9.49 -16.76
C ARG A 284 -4.28 -11.01 -16.65
N ASP A 285 -3.74 -11.51 -15.54
CA ASP A 285 -3.64 -12.94 -15.28
C ASP A 285 -3.82 -13.29 -13.80
N ILE A 286 -4.42 -14.46 -13.59
CA ILE A 286 -4.63 -15.11 -12.30
C ILE A 286 -3.67 -16.29 -12.25
N MET A 287 -2.85 -16.37 -11.20
CA MET A 287 -1.85 -17.42 -11.02
C MET A 287 -2.20 -18.33 -9.85
N ALA A 288 -2.30 -19.63 -10.10
CA ALA A 288 -2.53 -20.65 -9.08
C ALA A 288 -1.23 -20.95 -8.29
N GLY A 289 -1.35 -21.70 -7.19
CA GLY A 289 -0.23 -22.03 -6.30
C GLY A 289 0.90 -22.80 -6.97
N ASP A 290 0.59 -23.69 -7.91
CA ASP A 290 1.56 -24.42 -8.75
C ASP A 290 2.24 -23.55 -9.84
N ARG A 291 1.81 -22.28 -9.93
CA ARG A 291 2.21 -21.22 -10.86
C ARG A 291 1.66 -21.35 -12.29
N HIS A 292 0.69 -22.22 -12.54
CA HIS A 292 -0.10 -22.12 -13.77
C HIS A 292 -0.85 -20.79 -13.81
N ARG A 293 -1.02 -20.23 -15.01
CA ARG A 293 -1.68 -18.94 -15.26
C ARG A 293 -2.92 -19.08 -16.12
N LEU A 294 -3.95 -18.34 -15.74
CA LEU A 294 -5.17 -18.11 -16.49
C LEU A 294 -5.20 -16.64 -16.89
N PHE A 295 -5.21 -16.35 -18.20
CA PHE A 295 -5.32 -14.97 -18.70
C PHE A 295 -6.77 -14.49 -18.66
N ASP A 296 -6.98 -13.17 -18.55
CA ASP A 296 -8.31 -12.57 -18.46
C ASP A 296 -9.24 -12.90 -19.64
N ASN A 297 -8.67 -13.12 -20.83
CA ASN A 297 -9.37 -13.59 -22.01
C ASN A 297 -9.80 -15.08 -21.97
N ASP A 298 -9.19 -15.89 -21.10
CA ASP A 298 -9.41 -17.33 -20.99
C ASP A 298 -10.31 -17.70 -19.78
N VAL A 299 -10.53 -16.78 -18.83
CA VAL A 299 -11.42 -16.95 -17.67
C VAL A 299 -12.84 -17.33 -18.06
N GLU A 300 -13.41 -16.68 -19.07
CA GLU A 300 -14.81 -16.88 -19.46
C GLU A 300 -15.08 -18.31 -19.96
N ASN A 301 -14.05 -18.99 -20.50
CA ASN A 301 -14.15 -20.40 -20.88
C ASN A 301 -14.37 -21.32 -19.67
N LEU A 302 -13.79 -20.98 -18.51
CA LEU A 302 -14.04 -21.69 -17.25
C LEU A 302 -15.41 -21.33 -16.69
N VAL A 303 -15.78 -20.05 -16.65
CA VAL A 303 -17.08 -19.58 -16.13
C VAL A 303 -18.24 -20.26 -16.88
N GLN A 304 -18.22 -20.27 -18.22
CA GLN A 304 -19.25 -20.91 -19.03
C GLN A 304 -19.28 -22.43 -18.85
N ALA A 305 -18.12 -23.09 -18.70
CA ALA A 305 -18.05 -24.53 -18.47
C ALA A 305 -18.54 -24.92 -17.06
N MET A 306 -18.24 -24.11 -16.05
CA MET A 306 -18.61 -24.34 -14.65
C MET A 306 -20.09 -24.03 -14.39
N ALA A 307 -20.63 -22.98 -15.01
CA ALA A 307 -22.06 -22.65 -14.95
C ALA A 307 -22.98 -23.80 -15.40
N ALA A 308 -22.51 -24.69 -16.28
CA ALA A 308 -23.25 -25.87 -16.72
C ALA A 308 -23.53 -26.91 -15.61
N PHE A 309 -22.87 -26.82 -14.46
CA PHE A 309 -23.07 -27.72 -13.31
C PHE A 309 -23.73 -27.01 -12.09
N ALA A 310 -23.95 -25.70 -12.15
CA ALA A 310 -24.59 -24.94 -11.08
C ALA A 310 -26.10 -25.32 -10.96
N PRO A 311 -26.59 -25.59 -9.74
CA PRO A 311 -27.08 -24.48 -8.92
C PRO A 311 -26.65 -24.52 -7.44
N ALA A 312 -25.69 -25.38 -7.07
CA ALA A 312 -25.16 -25.45 -5.71
C ALA A 312 -24.15 -24.32 -5.43
N ALA A 313 -24.12 -23.80 -4.21
CA ALA A 313 -23.12 -22.81 -3.80
C ALA A 313 -21.72 -23.47 -3.67
N PRO A 314 -20.62 -22.83 -4.11
CA PRO A 314 -19.30 -23.47 -4.11
C PRO A 314 -18.81 -23.94 -2.74
N ALA A 315 -19.16 -23.24 -1.67
CA ALA A 315 -18.82 -23.60 -0.28
C ALA A 315 -19.43 -24.93 0.21
N THR A 316 -20.42 -25.50 -0.50
CA THR A 316 -20.94 -26.85 -0.25
C THR A 316 -20.75 -27.80 -1.44
N MET A 317 -20.16 -27.35 -2.55
CA MET A 317 -19.70 -28.24 -3.61
C MET A 317 -18.53 -29.09 -3.11
N THR A 318 -18.62 -30.39 -3.37
CA THR A 318 -17.47 -31.28 -3.40
C THR A 318 -17.32 -31.75 -4.84
N PHE A 319 -16.12 -31.64 -5.42
CA PHE A 319 -15.90 -32.12 -6.78
C PHE A 319 -16.08 -33.63 -6.81
N GLY A 320 -17.16 -34.09 -7.46
CA GLY A 320 -17.28 -35.48 -7.85
C GLY A 320 -16.30 -35.81 -8.98
N ALA A 321 -15.97 -37.09 -9.11
CA ALA A 321 -15.03 -37.55 -10.13
C ALA A 321 -15.56 -37.31 -11.56
N ALA A 322 -16.89 -37.23 -11.74
CA ALA A 322 -17.51 -36.98 -13.04
C ALA A 322 -17.34 -35.52 -13.48
N GLU A 323 -17.56 -34.58 -12.56
CA GLU A 323 -17.44 -33.15 -12.77
C GLU A 323 -15.98 -32.74 -12.99
N GLN A 324 -15.04 -33.29 -12.20
CA GLN A 324 -13.60 -33.09 -12.41
C GLN A 324 -13.16 -33.67 -13.79
N GLN A 325 -13.65 -34.84 -14.17
CA GLN A 325 -13.35 -35.45 -15.48
C GLN A 325 -13.97 -34.67 -16.66
N ALA A 326 -15.12 -34.01 -16.46
CA ALA A 326 -15.76 -33.19 -17.48
C ALA A 326 -15.10 -31.80 -17.65
N LEU A 327 -14.58 -31.20 -16.58
CA LEU A 327 -13.88 -29.91 -16.63
C LEU A 327 -12.38 -30.02 -16.96
N GLN A 328 -11.75 -31.19 -16.75
CA GLN A 328 -10.33 -31.43 -17.08
C GLN A 328 -9.88 -30.90 -18.45
N PRO A 329 -10.62 -31.14 -19.57
CA PRO A 329 -10.23 -30.62 -20.89
C PRO A 329 -10.25 -29.10 -20.98
N VAL A 330 -11.13 -28.43 -20.23
CA VAL A 330 -11.25 -26.96 -20.21
C VAL A 330 -10.15 -26.37 -19.34
N LEU A 331 -9.89 -26.96 -18.17
CA LEU A 331 -8.78 -26.57 -17.29
C LEU A 331 -7.44 -26.69 -18.03
N ALA A 332 -7.15 -27.84 -18.64
CA ALA A 332 -5.89 -28.09 -19.36
C ALA A 332 -5.70 -27.28 -20.66
N ALA A 333 -6.75 -26.63 -21.17
CA ALA A 333 -6.67 -25.75 -22.34
C ALA A 333 -6.44 -24.27 -21.99
N ASN A 334 -6.89 -23.83 -20.80
CA ASN A 334 -6.89 -22.41 -20.40
C ASN A 334 -5.78 -22.07 -19.40
N TRP A 335 -5.37 -23.00 -18.55
CA TRP A 335 -4.23 -22.85 -17.64
C TRP A 335 -2.90 -23.18 -18.35
N ARG A 336 -1.87 -22.34 -18.15
CA ARG A 336 -0.57 -22.42 -18.86
C ARG A 336 0.65 -22.18 -17.96
#